data_AF-A0A1L3GQ84-F1
#
_entry.id   AF-A0A1L3GQ84-F1
#
_cell.length_a   1.000
_cell.length_b   1.000
_cell.length_c   1.000
_cell.angle_alpha   90.00
_cell.angle_beta   90.00
_cell.angle_gamma   90.00
#
_symmetry.space_group_name_H-M   'P 1'
#
loop_
_entity.id
_entity.type
_entity.pdbx_description
1 polymer ?
#
loop_
_entity_poly.entity_id
_entity_poly.type
_entity_poly.pdbx_seq_one_letter_code
_entity_poly.pdbx_strand_id
1 'polypeptide(L)'
;MLFALLSLLLLAGLGWLGLRTIGVVTLETHEGYFGPALSPDGRSIWLFQRNASGLAVGMGWEFFSPPARVFLRRDELTLRRYDRDSGQVETLLRWPSTPLVGKKLHHYRGRILGIPTARISLPQGGPPEYAAKMTHIRQPRSQGWSISGTWDGPDSALPDWKENGHGTAGLSEPVVVGELEVMVMRGEEGFNAAIVLLDHDRRQAEVLVRNDDYKDLYPEGAQFDALLEFSRKQDIDRLNEMRRTRQELVTAFRAQGMNEGAALLAAGKEMARLGWWPTPAAVTAREVSAFPDHLRVFTIDPMELRVGLFADLKEAMDHPGEPVERRGRYVRHRDYSTSEELNAFLETKPEEFGVQVEDRKWHMLLIPPRPASR
;
A
#
# COMPACT_ATOMS: atom_id res chain seq x y z
N MET A 1 -60.12 31.98 5.82
CA MET A 1 -59.02 31.59 4.92
C MET A 1 -57.65 31.81 5.54
N LEU A 2 -57.31 33.02 6.01
CA LEU A 2 -55.97 33.32 6.57
C LEU A 2 -55.56 32.40 7.72
N PHE A 3 -56.48 32.13 8.65
CA PHE A 3 -56.23 31.25 9.81
C PHE A 3 -55.97 29.79 9.41
N ALA A 4 -56.71 29.28 8.41
CA ALA A 4 -56.51 27.92 7.90
C ALA A 4 -55.17 27.77 7.16
N LEU A 5 -54.75 28.81 6.42
CA LEU A 5 -53.44 28.85 5.77
C LEU A 5 -52.30 28.87 6.80
N LEU A 6 -52.44 29.68 7.86
CA LEU A 6 -51.48 29.77 8.96
C LEU A 6 -51.34 28.42 9.69
N SER A 7 -52.45 27.75 10.01
CA SER A 7 -52.42 26.43 10.64
C SER A 7 -51.77 25.36 9.74
N LEU A 8 -52.02 25.40 8.44
CA LEU A 8 -51.38 24.50 7.47
C LEU A 8 -49.87 24.73 7.39
N LEU A 9 -49.41 25.98 7.38
CA LEU A 9 -47.99 26.33 7.39
C LEU A 9 -47.31 25.90 8.70
N LEU A 10 -47.99 26.05 9.83
CA LEU A 10 -47.46 25.67 11.15
C LEU A 10 -47.36 24.14 11.30
N LEU A 11 -48.35 23.39 10.83
CA LEU A 11 -48.31 21.94 10.76
C LEU A 11 -47.25 21.43 9.79
N ALA A 12 -47.10 22.06 8.62
CA ALA A 12 -46.02 21.74 7.68
C ALA A 12 -44.64 22.04 8.28
N GLY A 13 -44.50 23.16 9.00
CA GLY A 13 -43.26 23.53 9.70
C GLY A 13 -42.89 22.56 10.82
N LEU A 14 -43.87 22.16 11.65
CA LEU A 14 -43.67 21.16 12.71
C LEU A 14 -43.38 19.77 12.14
N GLY A 15 -44.07 19.37 11.07
CA GLY A 15 -43.80 18.11 10.37
C GLY A 15 -42.40 18.10 9.74
N TRP A 16 -41.99 19.21 9.13
CA TRP A 16 -40.62 19.38 8.61
C TRP A 16 -39.57 19.32 9.73
N LEU A 17 -39.81 19.98 10.86
CA LEU A 17 -38.94 19.94 12.03
C LEU A 17 -38.84 18.53 12.63
N GLY A 18 -39.96 17.80 12.69
CA GLY A 18 -40.03 16.40 13.10
C GLY A 18 -39.23 15.48 12.18
N LEU A 19 -39.40 15.61 10.86
CA LEU A 19 -38.64 14.80 9.89
C LEU A 19 -37.14 15.10 9.91
N ARG A 20 -36.76 16.36 10.15
CA ARG A 20 -35.36 16.77 10.29
C ARG A 20 -34.73 16.24 11.59
N THR A 21 -35.46 16.32 12.70
CA THR A 21 -34.97 15.86 14.01
C THR A 21 -34.79 14.34 14.07
N ILE A 22 -35.59 13.57 13.34
CA ILE A 22 -35.44 12.10 13.22
C ILE A 22 -34.46 11.72 12.09
N GLY A 23 -33.77 12.69 11.46
CA GLY A 23 -32.74 12.42 10.45
C GLY A 23 -33.27 11.85 9.12
N VAL A 24 -34.58 11.94 8.87
CA VAL A 24 -35.20 11.43 7.64
C VAL A 24 -34.88 12.31 6.44
N VAL A 25 -34.75 13.61 6.65
CA VAL A 25 -34.34 14.59 5.63
C VAL A 25 -33.23 15.45 6.21
N THR A 26 -32.04 15.36 5.63
CA THR A 26 -30.88 16.16 6.04
C THR A 26 -30.33 16.94 4.86
N LEU A 27 -29.92 18.18 5.14
CA LEU A 27 -29.13 18.97 4.21
C LEU A 27 -27.66 18.73 4.56
N GLU A 28 -26.96 18.04 3.68
CA GLU A 28 -25.56 17.67 3.85
C GLU A 28 -24.69 18.71 3.16
N THR A 29 -23.68 19.22 3.87
CA THR A 29 -22.64 20.09 3.31
C THR A 29 -21.32 19.63 3.88
N HIS A 30 -20.40 19.22 3.01
CA HIS A 30 -19.12 18.64 3.39
C HIS A 30 -17.99 19.26 2.56
N GLU A 31 -16.95 19.72 3.27
CA GLU A 31 -15.65 20.08 2.71
C GLU A 31 -14.63 19.04 3.16
N GLY A 32 -13.79 18.53 2.26
CA GLY A 32 -12.78 17.55 2.65
C GLY A 32 -11.58 17.51 1.74
N TYR A 33 -10.49 16.97 2.28
CA TYR A 33 -9.17 16.91 1.63
C TYR A 33 -8.75 15.47 1.29
N PHE A 34 -8.14 15.26 0.13
CA PHE A 34 -7.90 13.92 -0.41
C PHE A 34 -6.56 13.83 -1.13
N GLY A 35 -5.96 12.64 -1.05
CA GLY A 35 -4.74 12.29 -1.78
C GLY A 35 -3.58 13.26 -1.58
N PRO A 36 -3.16 13.58 -0.34
CA PRO A 36 -2.04 14.49 -0.13
C PRO A 36 -0.72 13.87 -0.62
N ALA A 37 0.17 14.71 -1.14
CA ALA A 37 1.55 14.35 -1.47
C ALA A 37 2.51 15.48 -1.10
N LEU A 38 3.70 15.12 -0.63
CA LEU A 38 4.79 16.05 -0.30
C LEU A 38 5.70 16.25 -1.50
N SER A 39 6.07 17.50 -1.80
CA SER A 39 7.12 17.76 -2.77
C SER A 39 8.45 17.12 -2.34
N PRO A 40 9.34 16.75 -3.27
CA PRO A 40 10.62 16.10 -2.93
C PRO A 40 11.54 16.92 -2.01
N ASP A 41 11.37 18.25 -1.97
CA ASP A 41 12.07 19.17 -1.07
C ASP A 41 11.34 19.39 0.28
N GLY A 42 10.15 18.81 0.43
CA GLY A 42 9.32 18.93 1.63
C GLY A 42 8.72 20.32 1.86
N ARG A 43 8.77 21.24 0.88
CA ARG A 43 8.29 22.63 1.02
C ARG A 43 6.86 22.85 0.62
N SER A 44 6.29 21.98 -0.22
CA SER A 44 4.93 22.10 -0.72
C SER A 44 4.15 20.82 -0.48
N ILE A 45 2.87 20.96 -0.16
CA ILE A 45 1.93 19.85 -0.07
C ILE A 45 0.89 20.02 -1.18
N TRP A 46 0.71 18.96 -1.96
CA TRP A 46 -0.31 18.87 -3.00
C TRP A 46 -1.49 18.08 -2.48
N LEU A 47 -2.71 18.51 -2.78
CA LEU A 47 -3.92 17.83 -2.34
C LEU A 47 -5.11 18.14 -3.25
N PHE A 48 -6.09 17.24 -3.25
CA PHE A 48 -7.42 17.55 -3.75
C PHE A 48 -8.30 18.07 -2.62
N GLN A 49 -9.07 19.13 -2.86
CA GLN A 49 -10.18 19.52 -2.01
C GLN A 49 -11.49 19.31 -2.75
N ARG A 50 -12.47 18.75 -2.06
CA ARG A 50 -13.84 18.60 -2.56
C ARG A 50 -14.83 19.32 -1.66
N ASN A 51 -15.72 20.10 -2.26
CA ASN A 51 -16.81 20.79 -1.59
C ASN A 51 -18.13 20.28 -2.18
N ALA A 52 -18.88 19.51 -1.40
CA ALA A 52 -20.11 18.87 -1.84
C ALA A 52 -21.29 19.27 -0.94
N SER A 53 -22.46 19.48 -1.53
CA SER A 53 -23.69 19.66 -0.77
C SER A 53 -24.89 19.07 -1.50
N GLY A 54 -25.86 18.60 -0.73
CA GLY A 54 -27.04 17.95 -1.26
C GLY A 54 -28.11 17.68 -0.22
N LEU A 55 -29.27 17.27 -0.71
CA LEU A 55 -30.36 16.80 0.13
C LEU A 55 -30.27 15.28 0.25
N ALA A 56 -30.16 14.75 1.45
CA ALA A 56 -30.27 13.34 1.73
C ALA A 56 -31.63 13.02 2.34
N VAL A 57 -32.29 11.98 1.83
CA VAL A 57 -33.60 11.51 2.29
C VAL A 57 -33.52 10.02 2.61
N GLY A 58 -33.73 9.67 3.87
CA GLY A 58 -33.63 8.31 4.41
C GLY A 58 -32.66 8.25 5.57
N MET A 59 -32.95 7.37 6.53
CA MET A 59 -32.24 7.30 7.80
C MET A 59 -30.88 6.58 7.69
N GLY A 60 -30.75 5.63 6.75
CA GLY A 60 -29.54 4.82 6.56
C GLY A 60 -29.57 3.49 7.31
N TRP A 61 -28.43 2.78 7.29
CA TRP A 61 -28.28 1.44 7.86
C TRP A 61 -28.37 1.47 9.40
N GLU A 62 -28.01 2.59 10.03
CA GLU A 62 -28.09 2.82 11.48
C GLU A 62 -29.50 2.58 12.05
N PHE A 63 -30.52 2.65 11.19
CA PHE A 63 -31.92 2.43 11.53
C PHE A 63 -32.53 1.24 10.75
N PHE A 64 -31.70 0.29 10.30
CA PHE A 64 -32.10 -0.86 9.48
C PHE A 64 -32.90 -0.47 8.22
N SER A 65 -32.63 0.73 7.67
CA SER A 65 -33.36 1.25 6.51
C SER A 65 -32.52 1.15 5.23
N PRO A 66 -33.15 1.15 4.04
CA PRO A 66 -32.45 1.19 2.77
C PRO A 66 -31.49 2.39 2.66
N PRO A 67 -30.52 2.37 1.72
CA PRO A 67 -29.63 3.51 1.49
C PRO A 67 -30.43 4.80 1.31
N ALA A 68 -29.91 5.88 1.89
CA ALA A 68 -30.49 7.20 1.73
C ALA A 68 -30.40 7.62 0.26
N ARG A 69 -31.46 8.28 -0.20
CA ARG A 69 -31.53 8.91 -1.52
C ARG A 69 -30.90 10.28 -1.42
N VAL A 70 -29.86 10.51 -2.20
CA VAL A 70 -29.11 11.76 -2.15
C VAL A 70 -29.23 12.47 -3.48
N PHE A 71 -29.56 13.77 -3.40
CA PHE A 71 -29.64 14.69 -4.52
C PHE A 71 -28.53 15.72 -4.36
N LEU A 72 -27.41 15.51 -5.05
CA LEU A 72 -26.30 16.46 -5.06
C LEU A 72 -26.71 17.74 -5.79
N ARG A 73 -26.59 18.87 -5.10
CA ARG A 73 -26.88 20.20 -5.63
C ARG A 73 -25.62 20.90 -6.10
N ARG A 74 -24.54 20.77 -5.34
CA ARG A 74 -23.21 21.31 -5.66
C ARG A 74 -22.18 20.24 -5.37
N ASP A 75 -21.24 20.05 -6.26
CA ASP A 75 -20.10 19.18 -6.03
C ASP A 75 -18.93 19.74 -6.84
N GLU A 76 -17.95 20.27 -6.15
CA GLU A 76 -16.79 20.95 -6.73
C GLU A 76 -15.52 20.23 -6.30
N LEU A 77 -14.59 20.06 -7.23
CA LEU A 77 -13.29 19.47 -6.96
C LEU A 77 -12.20 20.46 -7.38
N THR A 78 -11.17 20.59 -6.55
CA THR A 78 -10.02 21.47 -6.81
C THR A 78 -8.73 20.73 -6.54
N LEU A 79 -7.72 20.97 -7.37
CA LEU A 79 -6.33 20.62 -7.08
C LEU A 79 -5.68 21.84 -6.45
N ARG A 80 -5.08 21.67 -5.28
CA ARG A 80 -4.48 22.75 -4.49
C ARG A 80 -3.04 22.43 -4.13
N ARG A 81 -2.27 23.50 -3.91
CA ARG A 81 -0.91 23.44 -3.37
C ARG A 81 -0.83 24.33 -2.14
N TYR A 82 -0.40 23.74 -1.03
CA TYR A 82 -0.04 24.43 0.20
C TYR A 82 1.47 24.67 0.19
N ASP A 83 1.89 25.92 0.41
CA ASP A 83 3.29 26.30 0.59
C ASP A 83 3.60 26.42 2.07
N ARG A 84 4.60 25.67 2.57
CA ARG A 84 4.89 25.59 4.00
C ARG A 84 5.56 26.83 4.56
N ASP A 85 6.38 27.50 3.77
CA ASP A 85 7.13 28.65 4.25
C ASP A 85 6.20 29.86 4.45
N SER A 86 5.24 30.03 3.54
CA SER A 86 4.27 31.13 3.57
C SER A 86 2.93 30.79 4.22
N GLY A 87 2.62 29.49 4.38
CA GLY A 87 1.31 29.01 4.83
C GLY A 87 0.17 29.25 3.83
N GLN A 88 0.49 29.67 2.60
CA GLN A 88 -0.51 30.01 1.58
C GLN A 88 -1.02 28.77 0.86
N VAL A 89 -2.31 28.81 0.48
CA VAL A 89 -2.94 27.72 -0.28
C VAL A 89 -3.46 28.22 -1.61
N GLU A 90 -2.78 27.80 -2.66
CA GLU A 90 -3.09 28.13 -4.04
C GLU A 90 -4.02 27.09 -4.66
N THR A 91 -5.02 27.53 -5.41
CA THR A 91 -5.85 26.66 -6.23
C THR A 91 -5.27 26.62 -7.63
N LEU A 92 -4.82 25.43 -8.06
CA LEU A 92 -4.13 25.23 -9.32
C LEU A 92 -5.10 24.87 -10.45
N LEU A 93 -6.04 23.98 -10.17
CA LEU A 93 -7.08 23.56 -11.11
C LEU A 93 -8.42 23.48 -10.38
N ARG A 94 -9.50 23.78 -11.10
CA ARG A 94 -10.85 23.84 -10.54
C ARG A 94 -11.86 23.18 -11.50
N TRP A 95 -12.46 22.09 -11.04
CA TRP A 95 -13.61 21.47 -11.68
C TRP A 95 -14.89 21.94 -10.96
N PRO A 96 -15.64 22.90 -11.53
CA PRO A 96 -16.78 23.52 -10.86
C PRO A 96 -17.96 22.58 -10.65
N SER A 97 -17.96 21.42 -11.33
CA SER A 97 -18.96 20.38 -11.20
C SER A 97 -18.31 19.01 -11.35
N THR A 98 -18.83 18.00 -10.64
CA THR A 98 -18.49 16.59 -10.85
C THR A 98 -19.61 15.87 -11.62
N PRO A 99 -19.34 14.68 -12.20
CA PRO A 99 -20.34 13.87 -12.87
C PRO A 99 -21.48 13.37 -11.98
N LEU A 100 -21.36 13.54 -10.65
CA LEU A 100 -22.38 13.13 -9.69
C LEU A 100 -23.47 14.20 -9.51
N VAL A 101 -23.22 15.46 -9.90
CA VAL A 101 -24.23 16.53 -9.82
C VAL A 101 -25.42 16.18 -10.72
N GLY A 102 -26.63 16.37 -10.19
CA GLY A 102 -27.88 16.03 -10.89
C GLY A 102 -28.15 14.52 -10.99
N LYS A 103 -27.29 13.66 -10.45
CA LYS A 103 -27.56 12.22 -10.32
C LYS A 103 -28.23 11.93 -8.98
N LYS A 104 -29.13 10.95 -8.99
CA LYS A 104 -29.71 10.37 -7.78
C LYS A 104 -28.77 9.31 -7.23
N LEU A 105 -28.15 9.57 -6.07
CA LEU A 105 -27.28 8.60 -5.40
C LEU A 105 -28.10 7.80 -4.39
N HIS A 106 -27.63 6.58 -4.09
CA HIS A 106 -28.19 5.70 -3.07
C HIS A 106 -27.04 5.23 -2.19
N HIS A 107 -26.76 5.97 -1.12
CA HIS A 107 -25.61 5.73 -0.25
C HIS A 107 -26.05 5.55 1.20
N TYR A 108 -25.28 4.76 1.93
CA TYR A 108 -25.35 4.75 3.39
C TYR A 108 -24.54 5.93 3.95
N ARG A 109 -24.81 6.26 5.22
CA ARG A 109 -23.99 7.16 6.04
C ARG A 109 -22.52 6.68 6.08
N GLY A 110 -21.63 7.61 6.39
CA GLY A 110 -20.18 7.45 6.25
C GLY A 110 -19.65 7.68 4.81
N ARG A 111 -20.55 8.00 3.86
CA ARG A 111 -20.25 8.28 2.44
C ARG A 111 -21.45 8.87 1.70
N ILE A 112 -22.30 9.62 2.40
CA ILE A 112 -23.61 10.04 1.89
C ILE A 112 -23.49 10.78 0.55
N LEU A 113 -22.49 11.65 0.40
CA LEU A 113 -22.22 12.39 -0.83
C LEU A 113 -21.25 11.67 -1.79
N GLY A 114 -20.91 10.40 -1.53
CA GLY A 114 -19.86 9.64 -2.20
C GLY A 114 -18.46 10.08 -1.73
N ILE A 115 -17.44 9.26 -1.97
CA ILE A 115 -16.04 9.56 -1.61
C ILE A 115 -15.20 9.48 -2.88
N PRO A 116 -14.38 10.50 -3.20
CA PRO A 116 -13.44 10.41 -4.31
C PRO A 116 -12.30 9.45 -3.99
N THR A 117 -11.81 8.76 -5.01
CA THR A 117 -10.43 8.25 -4.98
C THR A 117 -9.54 9.30 -5.61
N ALA A 118 -8.48 9.72 -4.91
CA ALA A 118 -7.55 10.73 -5.41
C ALA A 118 -6.11 10.23 -5.28
N ARG A 119 -5.31 10.54 -6.30
CA ARG A 119 -3.87 10.22 -6.36
C ARG A 119 -3.11 11.43 -6.87
N ILE A 120 -2.02 11.76 -6.21
CA ILE A 120 -1.02 12.72 -6.67
C ILE A 120 0.34 12.02 -6.65
N SER A 121 1.10 12.15 -7.74
CA SER A 121 2.44 11.59 -7.89
C SER A 121 3.42 12.72 -8.22
N LEU A 122 4.49 12.85 -7.43
CA LEU A 122 5.48 13.91 -7.59
C LEU A 122 6.84 13.28 -7.95
N PRO A 123 7.05 12.92 -9.23
CA PRO A 123 8.29 12.29 -9.67
C PRO A 123 9.48 13.23 -9.48
N GLN A 124 10.65 12.68 -9.14
CA GLN A 124 11.88 13.47 -9.08
C GLN A 124 12.23 14.02 -10.47
N GLY A 125 12.30 15.35 -10.59
CA GLY A 125 12.68 16.02 -11.83
C GLY A 125 11.59 16.06 -12.92
N GLY A 126 10.35 15.68 -12.60
CA GLY A 126 9.21 15.75 -13.52
C GLY A 126 8.06 16.62 -12.98
N PRO A 127 7.06 16.93 -13.82
CA PRO A 127 5.89 17.67 -13.38
C PRO A 127 5.00 16.82 -12.46
N PRO A 128 4.26 17.46 -11.54
CA PRO A 128 3.22 16.81 -10.74
C PRO A 128 2.18 16.11 -11.61
N GLU A 129 1.96 14.83 -11.35
CA GLU A 129 0.88 14.05 -11.94
C GLU A 129 -0.28 13.96 -10.95
N TYR A 130 -1.51 14.11 -11.43
CA TYR A 130 -2.70 14.02 -10.60
C TYR A 130 -3.77 13.17 -11.26
N ALA A 131 -4.60 12.52 -10.45
CA ALA A 131 -5.79 11.83 -10.90
C ALA A 131 -6.84 11.77 -9.79
N ALA A 132 -8.11 11.87 -10.19
CA ALA A 132 -9.24 11.68 -9.29
C ALA A 132 -10.33 10.85 -9.97
N LYS A 133 -11.02 10.02 -9.19
CA LYS A 133 -12.11 9.15 -9.64
C LYS A 133 -13.33 9.32 -8.75
N MET A 134 -14.48 9.47 -9.40
CA MET A 134 -15.81 9.47 -8.78
C MET A 134 -16.57 8.24 -9.25
N THR A 135 -17.32 7.61 -8.36
CA THR A 135 -18.11 6.41 -8.69
C THR A 135 -19.57 6.64 -8.32
N HIS A 136 -20.46 6.51 -9.29
CA HIS A 136 -21.90 6.41 -9.05
C HIS A 136 -22.24 4.93 -8.89
N ILE A 137 -22.45 4.53 -7.64
CA ILE A 137 -22.85 3.17 -7.32
C ILE A 137 -24.29 2.96 -7.81
N ARG A 138 -24.46 2.11 -8.81
CA ARG A 138 -25.76 1.65 -9.34
C ARG A 138 -25.77 0.13 -9.39
N GLN A 139 -26.96 -0.44 -9.24
CA GLN A 139 -27.19 -1.86 -9.51
C GLN A 139 -27.82 -2.00 -10.90
N PRO A 140 -27.39 -2.96 -11.74
CA PRO A 140 -26.40 -4.01 -11.43
C PRO A 140 -24.93 -3.57 -11.59
N ARG A 141 -24.63 -2.42 -12.22
CA ARG A 141 -23.26 -2.00 -12.52
C ARG A 141 -23.01 -0.55 -12.10
N SER A 142 -21.92 -0.34 -11.37
CA SER A 142 -21.44 1.00 -11.00
C SER A 142 -20.82 1.72 -12.21
N GLN A 143 -21.02 3.03 -12.28
CA GLN A 143 -20.46 3.89 -13.31
C GLN A 143 -19.32 4.72 -12.70
N GLY A 144 -18.14 4.67 -13.29
CA GLY A 144 -16.97 5.41 -12.82
C GLY A 144 -16.61 6.53 -13.78
N TRP A 145 -16.19 7.67 -13.25
CA TRP A 145 -15.58 8.75 -14.01
C TRP A 145 -14.23 9.08 -13.42
N SER A 146 -13.27 9.41 -14.27
CA SER A 146 -11.98 9.89 -13.81
C SER A 146 -11.50 11.10 -14.58
N ILE A 147 -10.66 11.87 -13.92
CA ILE A 147 -9.79 12.90 -14.48
C ILE A 147 -8.36 12.51 -14.16
N SER A 148 -7.44 12.87 -15.05
CA SER A 148 -6.00 12.71 -14.84
C SER A 148 -5.24 13.66 -15.74
N GLY A 149 -4.08 14.13 -15.29
CA GLY A 149 -3.20 14.98 -16.07
C GLY A 149 -1.87 15.25 -15.37
N THR A 150 -1.01 16.01 -16.04
CA THR A 150 0.17 16.65 -15.46
C THR A 150 -0.15 18.12 -15.20
N TRP A 151 0.45 18.70 -14.17
CA TRP A 151 0.45 20.13 -13.94
C TRP A 151 1.81 20.70 -14.32
N ASP A 152 1.88 21.45 -15.41
CA ASP A 152 3.09 22.02 -15.98
C ASP A 152 3.17 23.55 -15.75
N GLY A 153 2.22 24.11 -15.00
CA GLY A 153 2.11 25.54 -14.69
C GLY A 153 0.70 26.11 -14.84
N PRO A 154 0.53 27.44 -14.75
CA PRO A 154 -0.78 28.11 -14.80
C PRO A 154 -1.58 27.85 -16.09
N ASP A 155 -0.90 27.59 -17.21
CA ASP A 155 -1.51 27.31 -18.52
C ASP A 155 -1.88 25.83 -18.72
N SER A 156 -1.76 25.00 -17.67
CA SER A 156 -2.13 23.59 -17.74
C SER A 156 -3.59 23.42 -18.16
N ALA A 157 -3.83 22.60 -19.17
CA ALA A 157 -5.19 22.31 -19.62
C ALA A 157 -6.02 21.66 -18.50
N LEU A 158 -7.27 22.08 -18.36
CA LEU A 158 -8.23 21.47 -17.44
C LEU A 158 -8.87 20.25 -18.13
N PRO A 159 -8.54 19.00 -17.74
CA PRO A 159 -9.11 17.82 -18.37
C PRO A 159 -10.60 17.65 -18.01
N ASP A 160 -11.38 17.20 -18.98
CA ASP A 160 -12.78 16.79 -18.77
C ASP A 160 -12.87 15.44 -18.07
N TRP A 161 -13.99 15.24 -17.35
CA TRP A 161 -14.32 13.95 -16.75
C TRP A 161 -14.59 12.90 -17.82
N LYS A 162 -13.86 11.79 -17.78
CA LYS A 162 -14.01 10.66 -18.70
C LYS A 162 -14.73 9.51 -18.02
N GLU A 163 -15.82 9.06 -18.63
CA GLU A 163 -16.52 7.85 -18.19
C GLU A 163 -15.65 6.60 -18.46
N ASN A 164 -15.56 5.70 -17.49
CA ASN A 164 -14.72 4.49 -17.54
C ASN A 164 -13.25 4.79 -17.89
N GLY A 165 -12.75 5.98 -17.53
CA GLY A 165 -11.35 6.34 -17.73
C GLY A 165 -10.39 5.42 -16.97
N HIS A 166 -9.10 5.51 -17.33
CA HIS A 166 -8.05 4.68 -16.72
C HIS A 166 -8.08 4.77 -15.20
N GLY A 167 -7.81 3.62 -14.55
CA GLY A 167 -7.92 3.47 -13.11
C GLY A 167 -6.92 4.35 -12.37
N THR A 168 -7.39 5.01 -11.30
CA THR A 168 -6.56 5.56 -10.23
C THR A 168 -6.02 4.40 -9.38
N ALA A 169 -5.12 3.59 -9.94
CA ALA A 169 -4.42 2.57 -9.16
C ALA A 169 -3.28 3.24 -8.38
N GLY A 170 -3.07 2.80 -7.13
CA GLY A 170 -2.02 3.31 -6.26
C GLY A 170 -2.46 4.46 -5.35
N LEU A 171 -1.63 4.75 -4.35
CA LEU A 171 -1.81 5.86 -3.42
C LEU A 171 -1.08 7.11 -3.93
N SER A 172 -1.33 8.24 -3.28
CA SER A 172 -0.52 9.44 -3.52
C SER A 172 0.89 9.20 -3.00
N GLU A 173 1.90 9.65 -3.74
CA GLU A 173 3.31 9.47 -3.45
C GLU A 173 4.15 10.68 -3.93
N PRO A 174 5.16 11.11 -3.18
CA PRO A 174 5.54 10.60 -1.87
C PRO A 174 4.66 11.22 -0.78
N VAL A 175 4.43 10.43 0.27
CA VAL A 175 3.74 10.85 1.50
C VAL A 175 4.70 11.01 2.67
N VAL A 176 5.94 10.57 2.49
CA VAL A 176 7.06 10.72 3.43
C VAL A 176 8.26 11.24 2.63
N VAL A 177 8.89 12.30 3.12
CA VAL A 177 10.11 12.89 2.57
C VAL A 177 11.04 13.23 3.73
N GLY A 178 12.11 12.45 3.89
CA GLY A 178 12.99 12.55 5.05
C GLY A 178 12.22 12.30 6.35
N GLU A 179 12.24 13.28 7.25
CA GLU A 179 11.56 13.22 8.55
C GLU A 179 10.12 13.74 8.52
N LEU A 180 9.64 14.14 7.35
CA LEU A 180 8.31 14.72 7.18
C LEU A 180 7.35 13.69 6.60
N GLU A 181 6.17 13.56 7.19
CA GLU A 181 5.08 12.73 6.71
C GLU A 181 3.78 13.51 6.63
N VAL A 182 3.07 13.40 5.51
CA VAL A 182 1.75 14.02 5.35
C VAL A 182 0.64 12.98 5.53
N MET A 183 -0.35 13.33 6.35
CA MET A 183 -1.48 12.47 6.70
C MET A 183 -2.81 13.22 6.58
N VAL A 184 -3.88 12.45 6.41
CA VAL A 184 -5.26 12.97 6.45
C VAL A 184 -5.87 12.67 7.82
N MET A 185 -6.58 13.63 8.39
CA MET A 185 -7.41 13.39 9.57
C MET A 185 -8.84 13.12 9.13
N ARG A 186 -9.44 12.06 9.66
CA ARG A 186 -10.78 11.61 9.27
C ARG A 186 -11.80 12.70 9.61
N GLY A 187 -12.81 12.86 8.78
CA GLY A 187 -13.94 13.73 9.08
C GLY A 187 -15.26 13.03 8.83
N GLU A 188 -16.35 13.78 8.88
CA GLU A 188 -17.69 13.25 8.72
C GLU A 188 -17.92 12.72 7.30
N GLU A 189 -18.77 11.70 7.18
CA GLU A 189 -19.23 11.17 5.88
C GLU A 189 -18.09 10.79 4.90
N GLY A 190 -16.89 10.51 5.42
CA GLY A 190 -15.70 10.17 4.63
C GLY A 190 -14.99 11.36 3.98
N PHE A 191 -15.35 12.60 4.34
CA PHE A 191 -14.65 13.82 3.97
C PHE A 191 -13.60 14.11 5.04
N ASN A 192 -12.31 13.96 4.70
CA ASN A 192 -11.25 14.17 5.68
C ASN A 192 -11.22 15.63 6.13
N ALA A 193 -11.25 15.85 7.45
CA ALA A 193 -11.38 17.16 8.08
C ALA A 193 -10.11 18.02 7.99
N ALA A 194 -8.92 17.39 7.87
CA ALA A 194 -7.66 18.12 7.78
C ALA A 194 -6.56 17.34 7.06
N ILE A 195 -5.55 18.08 6.59
CA ILE A 195 -4.23 17.55 6.26
C ILE A 195 -3.25 17.99 7.34
N VAL A 196 -2.51 17.04 7.87
CA VAL A 196 -1.50 17.26 8.90
C VAL A 196 -0.13 16.83 8.42
N LEU A 197 0.89 17.54 8.89
CA LEU A 197 2.28 17.20 8.71
C LEU A 197 2.82 16.68 10.04
N LEU A 198 3.36 15.46 10.04
CA LEU A 198 4.13 14.93 11.13
C LEU A 198 5.60 15.21 10.85
N ASP A 199 6.25 15.92 11.77
CA ASP A 199 7.70 16.08 11.82
C ASP A 199 8.24 15.09 12.84
N HIS A 200 8.86 14.02 12.33
CA HIS A 200 9.38 12.92 13.15
C HIS A 200 10.65 13.30 13.92
N ASP A 201 11.43 14.26 13.42
CA ASP A 201 12.63 14.76 14.10
C ASP A 201 12.23 15.60 15.32
N ARG A 202 11.29 16.53 15.11
CA ARG A 202 10.82 17.44 16.18
C ARG A 202 9.74 16.83 17.06
N ARG A 203 9.20 15.67 16.69
CA ARG A 203 8.05 15.01 17.33
C ARG A 203 6.84 15.91 17.45
N GLN A 204 6.49 16.57 16.35
CA GLN A 204 5.40 17.54 16.30
C GLN A 204 4.43 17.22 15.16
N ALA A 205 3.16 17.53 15.40
CA ALA A 205 2.12 17.49 14.38
C ALA A 205 1.67 18.93 14.09
N GLU A 206 1.69 19.30 12.81
CA GLU A 206 1.26 20.61 12.32
C GLU A 206 0.01 20.44 11.46
N VAL A 207 -1.03 21.24 11.74
CA VAL A 207 -2.26 21.24 10.94
C VAL A 207 -2.10 22.24 9.80
N LEU A 208 -1.98 21.75 8.57
CA LEU A 208 -1.70 22.58 7.39
C LEU A 208 -2.98 23.20 6.82
N VAL A 209 -4.00 22.35 6.60
CA VAL A 209 -5.34 22.77 6.17
C VAL A 209 -6.40 22.02 6.94
N ARG A 210 -7.53 22.68 7.21
CA ARG A 210 -8.66 22.10 7.95
C ARG A 210 -9.98 22.73 7.54
N ASN A 211 -11.04 21.94 7.61
CA ASN A 211 -12.42 22.39 7.46
C ASN A 211 -13.01 22.82 8.83
N ASP A 212 -14.28 23.19 8.85
CA ASP A 212 -14.95 23.63 10.08
C ASP A 212 -15.18 22.48 11.08
N ASP A 213 -15.51 21.26 10.59
CA ASP A 213 -15.77 20.07 11.42
C ASP A 213 -14.56 19.66 12.27
N TYR A 214 -13.35 20.01 11.82
CA TYR A 214 -12.10 19.66 12.48
C TYR A 214 -12.09 20.03 13.96
N LYS A 215 -12.58 21.21 14.32
CA LYS A 215 -12.53 21.70 15.72
C LYS A 215 -13.43 20.88 16.64
N ASP A 216 -14.55 20.42 16.12
CA ASP A 216 -15.53 19.65 16.88
C ASP A 216 -15.08 18.19 17.03
N LEU A 217 -14.49 17.62 15.98
CA LEU A 217 -13.98 16.25 15.97
C LEU A 217 -12.66 16.10 16.73
N TYR A 218 -11.83 17.14 16.73
CA TYR A 218 -10.48 17.14 17.31
C TYR A 218 -10.28 18.40 18.19
N PRO A 219 -10.99 18.51 19.32
CA PRO A 219 -10.95 19.70 20.18
C PRO A 219 -9.55 19.97 20.76
N GLU A 220 -8.76 18.92 20.95
CA GLU A 220 -7.37 18.98 21.42
C GLU A 220 -6.37 19.16 20.27
N GLY A 221 -6.84 19.21 19.02
CA GLY A 221 -6.00 19.27 17.83
C GLY A 221 -5.34 17.93 17.46
N ALA A 222 -4.37 18.01 16.54
CA ALA A 222 -3.63 16.86 16.04
C ALA A 222 -2.55 16.45 17.04
N GLN A 223 -2.71 15.25 17.63
CA GLN A 223 -1.76 14.73 18.62
C GLN A 223 -0.72 13.84 17.94
N PHE A 224 0.57 14.17 18.08
CA PHE A 224 1.67 13.47 17.42
C PHE A 224 1.68 11.96 17.75
N ASP A 225 1.64 11.61 19.04
CA ASP A 225 1.73 10.21 19.47
C ASP A 225 0.54 9.36 18.96
N ALA A 226 -0.66 9.95 18.88
CA ALA A 226 -1.83 9.26 18.31
C ALA A 226 -1.73 9.07 16.79
N LEU A 227 -1.12 10.02 16.08
CA LEU A 227 -0.91 9.92 14.63
C LEU A 227 0.22 8.96 14.29
N LEU A 228 1.20 8.79 15.18
CA LEU A 228 2.32 7.85 15.02
C LEU A 228 1.85 6.41 14.85
N GLU A 229 0.73 6.01 15.48
CA GLU A 229 0.13 4.68 15.31
C GLU A 229 -0.26 4.36 13.86
N PHE A 230 -0.53 5.40 13.06
CA PHE A 230 -0.92 5.30 11.66
C PHE A 230 0.21 5.73 10.69
N SER A 231 1.37 6.11 11.23
CA SER A 231 2.52 6.54 10.45
C SER A 231 3.03 5.39 9.59
N ARG A 232 3.41 5.73 8.35
CA ARG A 232 4.06 4.82 7.40
C ARG A 232 5.55 5.07 7.27
N LYS A 233 6.12 6.01 8.04
CA LYS A 233 7.53 6.40 7.91
C LYS A 233 8.46 5.20 8.10
N GLN A 234 8.29 4.43 9.16
CA GLN A 234 9.18 3.29 9.43
C GLN A 234 9.17 2.26 8.29
N ASP A 235 7.99 1.94 7.76
CA ASP A 235 7.86 1.01 6.63
C ASP A 235 8.47 1.59 5.34
N ILE A 236 8.24 2.87 5.06
CA ILE A 236 8.80 3.55 3.89
C ILE A 236 10.32 3.65 3.99
N ASP A 237 10.86 4.03 5.15
CA ASP A 237 12.31 4.13 5.40
C ASP A 237 12.98 2.76 5.25
N ARG A 238 12.37 1.72 5.83
CA ARG A 238 12.83 0.32 5.68
C ARG A 238 12.85 -0.10 4.20
N LEU A 239 11.80 0.20 3.44
CA LEU A 239 11.73 -0.13 2.00
C LEU A 239 12.76 0.68 1.19
N ASN A 240 12.98 1.94 1.52
CA ASN A 240 13.99 2.79 0.88
C ASN A 240 15.40 2.29 1.17
N GLU A 241 15.69 1.92 2.42
CA GLU A 241 16.97 1.34 2.82
C GLU A 241 17.21 0.01 2.10
N MET A 242 16.21 -0.87 2.03
CA MET A 242 16.28 -2.13 1.29
C MET A 242 16.60 -1.90 -0.20
N ARG A 243 15.90 -0.96 -0.86
CA ARG A 243 16.13 -0.63 -2.28
C ARG A 243 17.52 -0.05 -2.51
N ARG A 244 17.95 0.88 -1.65
CA ARG A 244 19.29 1.48 -1.71
C ARG A 244 20.36 0.42 -1.53
N THR A 245 20.27 -0.40 -0.49
CA THR A 245 21.23 -1.48 -0.20
C THR A 245 21.36 -2.43 -1.40
N ARG A 246 20.24 -2.85 -1.99
CA ARG A 246 20.25 -3.68 -3.21
C ARG A 246 21.00 -3.00 -4.36
N GLN A 247 20.72 -1.72 -4.61
CA GLN A 247 21.34 -0.97 -5.71
C GLN A 247 22.85 -0.80 -5.50
N GLU A 248 23.27 -0.52 -4.27
CA GLU A 248 24.68 -0.42 -3.86
C GLU A 248 25.40 -1.75 -4.07
N LEU A 249 24.81 -2.87 -3.64
CA LEU A 249 25.36 -4.21 -3.85
C LEU A 249 25.50 -4.57 -5.32
N VAL A 250 24.47 -4.31 -6.14
CA VAL A 250 24.53 -4.55 -7.59
C VAL A 250 25.66 -3.72 -8.22
N THR A 251 25.79 -2.46 -7.82
CA THR A 251 26.86 -1.57 -8.32
C THR A 251 28.24 -2.08 -7.91
N ALA A 252 28.40 -2.52 -6.65
CA ALA A 252 29.65 -3.05 -6.13
C ALA A 252 30.07 -4.34 -6.86
N PHE A 253 29.15 -5.29 -7.09
CA PHE A 253 29.46 -6.52 -7.82
C PHE A 253 29.78 -6.28 -9.30
N ARG A 254 29.11 -5.31 -9.94
CA ARG A 254 29.48 -4.88 -11.31
C ARG A 254 30.88 -4.29 -11.36
N ALA A 255 31.26 -3.49 -10.35
CA ALA A 255 32.61 -2.93 -10.24
C ALA A 255 33.70 -4.01 -10.05
N GLN A 256 33.34 -5.20 -9.56
CA GLN A 256 34.21 -6.37 -9.46
C GLN A 256 34.32 -7.17 -10.78
N GLY A 257 33.73 -6.69 -11.87
CA GLY A 257 33.79 -7.33 -13.19
C GLY A 257 32.69 -8.36 -13.46
N MET A 258 31.71 -8.51 -12.56
CA MET A 258 30.55 -9.37 -12.82
C MET A 258 29.65 -8.77 -13.91
N ASN A 259 29.13 -9.64 -14.78
CA ASN A 259 28.04 -9.23 -15.69
C ASN A 259 26.75 -8.94 -14.89
N GLU A 260 25.77 -8.30 -15.53
CA GLU A 260 24.54 -7.84 -14.86
C GLU A 260 23.77 -8.98 -14.18
N GLY A 261 23.60 -10.13 -14.85
CA GLY A 261 22.91 -11.28 -14.29
C GLY A 261 23.61 -11.85 -13.05
N ALA A 262 24.94 -11.99 -13.11
CA ALA A 262 25.74 -12.47 -11.99
C ALA A 262 25.72 -11.48 -10.80
N ALA A 263 25.80 -10.18 -11.08
CA ALA A 263 25.75 -9.14 -10.05
C ALA A 263 24.37 -9.10 -9.34
N LEU A 264 23.27 -9.29 -10.08
CA LEU A 264 21.93 -9.37 -9.50
C LEU A 264 21.77 -10.58 -8.58
N LEU A 265 22.27 -11.75 -8.99
CA LEU A 265 22.23 -12.98 -8.18
C LEU A 265 23.10 -12.85 -6.92
N ALA A 266 24.32 -12.32 -7.06
CA ALA A 266 25.22 -12.08 -5.93
C ALA A 266 24.64 -11.07 -4.93
N ALA A 267 24.10 -9.95 -5.43
CA ALA A 267 23.38 -8.98 -4.61
C ALA A 267 22.19 -9.64 -3.88
N GLY A 268 21.49 -10.58 -4.52
CA GLY A 268 20.37 -11.26 -3.89
C GLY A 268 20.76 -12.19 -2.75
N LYS A 269 21.85 -12.96 -2.92
CA LYS A 269 22.41 -13.78 -1.84
C LYS A 269 22.84 -12.90 -0.66
N GLU A 270 23.46 -11.75 -0.95
CA GLU A 270 23.91 -10.82 0.06
C GLU A 270 22.74 -10.12 0.78
N MET A 271 21.67 -9.74 0.06
CA MET A 271 20.44 -9.23 0.67
C MET A 271 19.81 -10.25 1.64
N ALA A 272 19.83 -11.54 1.29
CA ALA A 272 19.37 -12.60 2.19
C ALA A 272 20.29 -12.75 3.41
N ARG A 273 21.62 -12.66 3.23
CA ARG A 273 22.60 -12.68 4.33
C ARG A 273 22.42 -11.52 5.30
N LEU A 274 22.09 -10.33 4.79
CA LEU A 274 21.80 -9.13 5.58
C LEU A 274 20.45 -9.19 6.30
N GLY A 275 19.59 -10.17 5.96
CA GLY A 275 18.28 -10.36 6.57
C GLY A 275 17.15 -9.58 5.88
N TRP A 276 17.42 -8.90 4.78
CA TRP A 276 16.40 -8.19 3.99
C TRP A 276 15.46 -9.16 3.26
N TRP A 277 15.99 -10.30 2.82
CA TRP A 277 15.23 -11.35 2.15
C TRP A 277 15.31 -12.65 2.94
N PRO A 278 14.33 -13.56 2.75
CA PRO A 278 14.42 -14.90 3.31
C PRO A 278 15.70 -15.59 2.83
N THR A 279 16.40 -16.25 3.75
CA THR A 279 17.50 -17.15 3.39
C THR A 279 16.92 -18.47 2.90
N PRO A 280 17.31 -18.99 1.73
CA PRO A 280 16.84 -20.29 1.26
C PRO A 280 17.32 -21.41 2.18
N ALA A 281 16.69 -22.59 2.07
CA ALA A 281 17.20 -23.78 2.71
C ALA A 281 18.61 -24.08 2.18
N ALA A 282 19.50 -24.56 3.05
CA ALA A 282 20.86 -24.91 2.67
C ALA A 282 21.24 -26.30 3.21
N VAL A 283 22.30 -26.86 2.66
CA VAL A 283 22.93 -28.09 3.11
C VAL A 283 24.41 -27.83 3.33
N THR A 284 24.97 -28.39 4.40
CA THR A 284 26.41 -28.42 4.65
C THR A 284 26.86 -29.87 4.70
N ALA A 285 28.04 -30.16 4.18
CA ALA A 285 28.64 -31.49 4.27
C ALA A 285 29.86 -31.46 5.19
N ARG A 286 30.04 -32.52 5.96
CA ARG A 286 31.25 -32.79 6.74
C ARG A 286 31.66 -34.25 6.55
N GLU A 287 32.91 -34.48 6.18
CA GLU A 287 33.44 -35.84 6.08
C GLU A 287 33.59 -36.47 7.46
N VAL A 288 33.17 -37.72 7.62
CA VAL A 288 33.19 -38.47 8.88
C VAL A 288 33.78 -39.87 8.68
N SER A 289 34.41 -40.44 9.70
CA SER A 289 34.94 -41.82 9.64
C SER A 289 33.85 -42.88 9.81
N ALA A 290 32.81 -42.55 10.58
CA ALA A 290 31.64 -43.38 10.81
C ALA A 290 30.39 -42.51 10.92
N PHE A 291 29.25 -43.05 10.50
CA PHE A 291 27.96 -42.37 10.71
C PHE A 291 27.50 -42.59 12.16
N PRO A 292 26.89 -41.57 12.79
CA PRO A 292 26.09 -41.78 13.99
C PRO A 292 24.97 -42.78 13.73
N ASP A 293 24.67 -43.63 14.73
CA ASP A 293 23.72 -44.75 14.59
C ASP A 293 22.29 -44.33 14.25
N HIS A 294 21.91 -43.08 14.52
CA HIS A 294 20.57 -42.56 14.27
C HIS A 294 20.38 -41.97 12.87
N LEU A 295 21.44 -41.80 12.08
CA LEU A 295 21.32 -41.19 10.75
C LEU A 295 20.76 -42.18 9.73
N ARG A 296 19.77 -41.72 8.95
CA ARG A 296 19.42 -42.40 7.70
C ARG A 296 20.55 -42.18 6.69
N VAL A 297 21.14 -43.26 6.20
CA VAL A 297 22.24 -43.22 5.22
C VAL A 297 21.71 -43.51 3.81
N PHE A 298 22.13 -42.70 2.85
CA PHE A 298 21.88 -42.89 1.42
C PHE A 298 23.20 -43.18 0.71
N THR A 299 23.27 -44.31 0.00
CA THR A 299 24.41 -44.62 -0.86
C THR A 299 24.13 -44.06 -2.25
N ILE A 300 24.93 -43.09 -2.68
CA ILE A 300 24.79 -42.42 -3.98
C ILE A 300 25.89 -42.93 -4.91
N ASP A 301 25.50 -43.42 -6.08
CA ASP A 301 26.47 -43.85 -7.09
C ASP A 301 27.23 -42.62 -7.65
N PRO A 302 28.57 -42.67 -7.82
CA PRO A 302 29.34 -41.56 -8.36
C PRO A 302 28.82 -41.02 -9.70
N MET A 303 28.18 -41.88 -10.51
CA MET A 303 27.54 -41.49 -11.76
C MET A 303 26.34 -40.58 -11.54
N GLU A 304 25.55 -40.78 -10.47
CA GLU A 304 24.42 -39.90 -10.12
C GLU A 304 24.86 -38.46 -9.83
N LEU A 305 26.03 -38.30 -9.18
CA LEU A 305 26.65 -36.99 -8.99
C LEU A 305 27.15 -36.41 -10.32
N ARG A 306 27.76 -37.24 -11.17
CA ARG A 306 28.33 -36.83 -12.45
C ARG A 306 27.28 -36.34 -13.45
N VAL A 307 26.11 -36.99 -13.50
CA VAL A 307 24.98 -36.59 -14.35
C VAL A 307 24.15 -35.46 -13.74
N GLY A 308 24.52 -34.98 -12.54
CA GLY A 308 23.95 -33.79 -11.93
C GLY A 308 22.63 -34.02 -11.18
N LEU A 309 22.31 -35.25 -10.76
CA LEU A 309 21.08 -35.52 -10.00
C LEU A 309 21.07 -34.86 -8.62
N PHE A 310 22.26 -34.70 -8.02
CA PHE A 310 22.46 -34.10 -6.68
C PHE A 310 23.50 -32.97 -6.71
N ALA A 311 23.26 -31.94 -7.53
CA ALA A 311 24.22 -30.86 -7.74
C ALA A 311 24.61 -30.11 -6.44
N ASP A 312 23.65 -29.86 -5.55
CA ASP A 312 23.90 -29.16 -4.28
C ASP A 312 24.66 -30.03 -3.27
N LEU A 313 24.37 -31.34 -3.19
CA LEU A 313 25.13 -32.27 -2.35
C LEU A 313 26.56 -32.39 -2.85
N LYS A 314 26.74 -32.49 -4.17
CA LYS A 314 28.08 -32.52 -4.77
C LYS A 314 28.86 -31.25 -4.42
N GLU A 315 28.24 -30.08 -4.61
CA GLU A 315 28.85 -28.79 -4.29
C GLU A 315 29.19 -28.68 -2.78
N ALA A 316 28.33 -29.17 -1.88
CA ALA A 316 28.60 -29.19 -0.44
C ALA A 316 29.75 -30.13 -0.07
N MET A 317 29.88 -31.27 -0.74
CA MET A 317 31.02 -32.19 -0.55
C MET A 317 32.33 -31.65 -1.13
N ASP A 318 32.27 -30.89 -2.23
CA ASP A 318 33.44 -30.22 -2.81
C ASP A 318 33.92 -29.06 -1.92
N HIS A 319 33.03 -28.46 -1.12
CA HIS A 319 33.30 -27.37 -0.17
C HIS A 319 32.85 -27.71 1.27
N PRO A 320 33.52 -28.64 1.97
CA PRO A 320 33.07 -29.11 3.28
C PRO A 320 32.98 -27.98 4.32
N GLY A 321 31.88 -27.95 5.07
CA GLY A 321 31.59 -26.93 6.08
C GLY A 321 30.95 -25.65 5.55
N GLU A 322 30.89 -25.43 4.24
CA GLU A 322 30.25 -24.27 3.65
C GLU A 322 28.76 -24.55 3.35
N PRO A 323 27.83 -23.65 3.74
CA PRO A 323 26.43 -23.79 3.38
C PRO A 323 26.20 -23.63 1.88
N VAL A 324 25.66 -24.67 1.25
CA VAL A 324 25.26 -24.67 -0.15
C VAL A 324 23.74 -24.59 -0.24
N GLU A 325 23.23 -23.69 -1.08
CA GLU A 325 21.80 -23.52 -1.30
C GLU A 325 21.17 -24.81 -1.85
N ARG A 326 20.15 -25.32 -1.16
CA ARG A 326 19.48 -26.56 -1.54
C ARG A 326 18.58 -26.32 -2.74
N ARG A 327 18.73 -27.13 -3.78
CA ARG A 327 17.97 -27.00 -5.02
C ARG A 327 16.73 -27.90 -4.99
N GLY A 328 15.63 -27.38 -4.45
CA GLY A 328 14.29 -27.98 -4.60
C GLY A 328 14.20 -29.50 -4.36
N ARG A 329 13.44 -30.18 -5.23
CA ARG A 329 13.39 -31.66 -5.32
C ARG A 329 14.43 -32.14 -6.35
N TYR A 330 15.08 -33.25 -6.04
CA TYR A 330 15.99 -33.92 -6.97
C TYR A 330 15.24 -34.52 -8.15
N VAL A 331 15.83 -34.45 -9.34
CA VAL A 331 15.24 -35.01 -10.56
C VAL A 331 15.25 -36.54 -10.47
N ARG A 332 14.12 -37.15 -10.80
CA ARG A 332 14.01 -38.61 -10.89
C ARG A 332 14.71 -39.09 -12.16
N HIS A 333 15.48 -40.15 -12.05
CA HIS A 333 16.12 -40.80 -13.19
C HIS A 333 15.60 -42.23 -13.33
N ARG A 334 15.52 -42.76 -14.55
CA ARG A 334 14.99 -44.10 -14.81
C ARG A 334 15.83 -45.19 -14.11
N ASP A 335 17.14 -44.98 -14.07
CA ASP A 335 18.10 -46.00 -13.65
C ASP A 335 18.48 -45.92 -12.15
N TYR A 336 17.94 -44.94 -11.42
CA TYR A 336 18.29 -44.69 -10.01
C TYR A 336 17.04 -44.40 -9.17
N SER A 337 16.85 -45.13 -8.06
CA SER A 337 15.79 -44.87 -7.08
C SER A 337 16.21 -43.87 -6.00
N THR A 338 17.51 -43.61 -5.84
CA THR A 338 18.09 -42.79 -4.77
C THR A 338 17.46 -41.41 -4.69
N SER A 339 17.23 -40.73 -5.82
CA SER A 339 16.57 -39.42 -5.86
C SER A 339 15.13 -39.47 -5.34
N GLU A 340 14.39 -40.55 -5.61
CA GLU A 340 13.01 -40.71 -5.13
C GLU A 340 12.99 -40.97 -3.62
N GLU A 341 13.83 -41.89 -3.15
CA GLU A 341 13.96 -42.21 -1.73
C GLU A 341 14.41 -41.00 -0.90
N LEU A 342 15.42 -40.27 -1.39
CA LEU A 342 15.90 -39.07 -0.72
C LEU A 342 14.85 -37.96 -0.72
N ASN A 343 14.15 -37.73 -1.83
CA ASN A 343 13.05 -36.75 -1.86
C ASN A 343 11.95 -37.10 -0.85
N ALA A 344 11.53 -38.37 -0.77
CA ALA A 344 10.53 -38.83 0.19
C ALA A 344 10.99 -38.64 1.64
N PHE A 345 12.26 -38.91 1.92
CA PHE A 345 12.84 -38.64 3.23
C PHE A 345 12.88 -37.14 3.55
N LEU A 346 13.31 -36.30 2.61
CA LEU A 346 13.37 -34.84 2.80
C LEU A 346 11.99 -34.19 3.03
N GLU A 347 10.90 -34.81 2.58
CA GLU A 347 9.53 -34.38 2.87
C GLU A 347 9.15 -34.54 4.34
N THR A 348 9.81 -35.44 5.07
CA THR A 348 9.63 -35.60 6.52
C THR A 348 10.31 -34.48 7.33
N LYS A 349 10.99 -33.54 6.65
CA LYS A 349 11.74 -32.42 7.23
C LYS A 349 12.82 -32.86 8.25
N PRO A 350 13.73 -33.76 7.84
CA PRO A 350 14.86 -34.14 8.69
C PRO A 350 15.81 -32.95 8.89
N GLU A 351 16.56 -32.97 9.98
CA GLU A 351 17.61 -31.99 10.25
C GLU A 351 18.97 -32.43 9.70
N GLU A 352 19.19 -33.75 9.58
CA GLU A 352 20.46 -34.32 9.16
C GLU A 352 20.30 -35.72 8.55
N PHE A 353 21.28 -36.13 7.75
CA PHE A 353 21.36 -37.48 7.16
C PHE A 353 22.80 -37.84 6.75
N GLY A 354 23.03 -39.12 6.47
CA GLY A 354 24.30 -39.62 5.95
C GLY A 354 24.25 -39.79 4.43
N VAL A 355 25.33 -39.44 3.75
CA VAL A 355 25.55 -39.75 2.34
C VAL A 355 26.85 -40.54 2.21
N GLN A 356 26.79 -41.69 1.57
CA GLN A 356 27.96 -42.49 1.24
C GLN A 356 28.18 -42.48 -0.26
N VAL A 357 29.41 -42.15 -0.68
CA VAL A 357 29.84 -42.19 -2.08
C VAL A 357 31.15 -42.97 -2.10
N GLU A 358 31.13 -44.15 -2.71
CA GLU A 358 32.23 -45.12 -2.62
C GLU A 358 32.61 -45.38 -1.14
N ASP A 359 33.88 -45.14 -0.78
CA ASP A 359 34.40 -45.32 0.58
C ASP A 359 34.28 -44.07 1.46
N ARG A 360 33.80 -42.94 0.91
CA ARG A 360 33.70 -41.67 1.62
C ARG A 360 32.32 -41.51 2.26
N LYS A 361 32.31 -41.07 3.51
CA LYS A 361 31.11 -40.89 4.33
C LYS A 361 30.94 -39.42 4.69
N TRP A 362 29.77 -38.88 4.38
CA TRP A 362 29.45 -37.47 4.54
C TRP A 362 28.25 -37.31 5.45
N HIS A 363 28.44 -36.57 6.54
CA HIS A 363 27.36 -36.09 7.37
C HIS A 363 26.79 -34.81 6.76
N MET A 364 25.53 -34.88 6.34
CA MET A 364 24.78 -33.77 5.75
C MET A 364 23.91 -33.12 6.82
N LEU A 365 24.07 -31.82 7.04
CA LEU A 365 23.21 -31.02 7.92
C LEU A 365 22.36 -30.08 7.07
N LEU A 366 21.05 -30.12 7.29
CA LEU A 366 20.05 -29.29 6.62
C LEU A 366 19.78 -28.03 7.44
N ILE A 367 20.00 -26.88 6.83
CA ILE A 367 19.71 -25.58 7.39
C ILE A 367 18.34 -25.14 6.86
N PRO A 368 17.32 -24.97 7.72
CA PRO A 368 16.00 -24.56 7.29
C PRO A 368 16.03 -23.13 6.72
N PRO A 369 15.08 -22.79 5.83
CA PRO A 369 14.95 -21.42 5.36
C PRO A 369 14.63 -20.50 6.52
N ARG A 370 15.22 -19.30 6.55
CA ARG A 370 14.96 -18.29 7.56
C ARG A 370 14.12 -17.16 6.96
N PRO A 371 13.08 -16.67 7.66
CA PRO A 371 12.36 -15.48 7.20
C PRO A 371 13.29 -14.26 7.19
N ALA A 372 12.91 -13.23 6.44
CA ALA A 372 13.57 -11.93 6.55
C ALA A 372 13.52 -11.44 8.00
N SER A 373 14.65 -10.95 8.52
CA SER A 373 14.82 -10.51 9.91
C SER A 373 14.90 -9.00 10.07
N ARG A 374 15.03 -8.25 8.96
CA ARG A 374 15.07 -6.80 8.91
C ARG A 374 13.81 -6.22 8.35
#